data_AF-A0A950MQ09-F1
#
_entry.id   AF-A0A950MQ09-F1
#
_cell.length_a   1.000
_cell.length_b   1.000
_cell.length_c   1.000
_cell.angle_alpha   90.00
_cell.angle_beta   90.00
_cell.angle_gamma   90.00
#
_symmetry.space_group_name_H-M   'P 1'
#
loop_
_entity.id
_entity.type
_entity.pdbx_description
1 polymer ?
#
loop_
_entity_poly.entity_id
_entity_poly.type
_entity_poly.pdbx_seq_one_letter_code
_entity_poly.pdbx_strand_id
1 'polypeptide(L)'
;MACMRVIGITGWSGAGKTTLLAKLIPRLVARGVRVSTVKHAHHVFDVDQPGKDSHTHRMAGASEVLVSSASRWALVHELRGAAEPTLPELLAKLAPVDLVIVEGFKRGTHPKLEVFRAAVGNPPLHPDDPHIVAVVSDAPVPDAHVPVVGLDDVDAIADLMLANAAPLAALSSCQGSR
;
A
#
# COMPACT_ATOMS: atom_id res chain seq x y z
N MET A 1 0.66 20.52 11.90
CA MET A 1 0.07 19.45 11.07
C MET A 1 0.84 18.18 11.34
N ALA A 2 0.18 17.06 11.62
CA ALA A 2 0.88 15.77 11.77
C ALA A 2 1.61 15.43 10.45
N CYS A 3 2.85 14.94 10.55
CA CYS A 3 3.58 14.47 9.39
C CYS A 3 2.92 13.18 8.88
N MET A 4 2.60 13.14 7.59
CA MET A 4 2.08 11.95 6.92
C MET A 4 3.07 10.79 7.06
N ARG A 5 2.59 9.63 7.52
CA ARG A 5 3.42 8.43 7.72
C ARG A 5 3.04 7.34 6.73
N VAL A 6 3.96 6.41 6.49
CA VAL A 6 3.83 5.36 5.47
C VAL A 6 4.22 4.02 6.06
N ILE A 7 3.42 3.00 5.79
CA ILE A 7 3.70 1.61 6.14
C ILE A 7 3.21 0.69 5.02
N GLY A 8 3.95 -0.38 4.72
CA GLY A 8 3.61 -1.36 3.70
C GLY A 8 2.88 -2.57 4.25
N ILE A 9 2.10 -3.22 3.41
CA ILE A 9 1.65 -4.61 3.56
C ILE A 9 2.22 -5.41 2.38
N THR A 10 3.05 -6.40 2.69
CA THR A 10 3.68 -7.30 1.72
C THR A 10 3.30 -8.75 1.97
N GLY A 11 3.77 -9.65 1.11
CA GLY A 11 3.48 -11.09 1.15
C GLY A 11 3.21 -11.65 -0.25
N TRP A 12 3.28 -12.97 -0.36
CA TRP A 12 3.05 -13.69 -1.61
C TRP A 12 1.64 -13.46 -2.18
N SER A 13 1.48 -13.72 -3.48
CA SER A 13 0.14 -13.67 -4.09
C SER A 13 -0.76 -14.70 -3.40
N GLY A 14 -2.04 -14.36 -3.20
CA GLY A 14 -2.96 -15.24 -2.45
C GLY A 14 -2.83 -15.20 -0.92
N ALA A 15 -1.85 -14.51 -0.34
CA ALA A 15 -1.70 -14.42 1.12
C ALA A 15 -2.82 -13.65 1.85
N GLY A 16 -3.79 -13.08 1.12
CA GLY A 16 -4.94 -12.40 1.73
C GLY A 16 -4.70 -10.96 2.18
N LYS A 17 -3.72 -10.26 1.59
CA LYS A 17 -3.40 -8.85 1.89
C LYS A 17 -4.62 -7.93 1.76
N THR A 18 -5.33 -7.99 0.63
CA THR A 18 -6.52 -7.16 0.39
C THR A 18 -7.63 -7.46 1.41
N THR A 19 -7.83 -8.72 1.78
CA THR A 19 -8.80 -9.12 2.82
C THR A 19 -8.42 -8.58 4.19
N LEU A 20 -7.13 -8.63 4.54
CA LEU A 20 -6.63 -8.06 5.80
C LEU A 20 -6.81 -6.53 5.83
N LEU A 21 -6.47 -5.84 4.74
CA LEU A 21 -6.63 -4.38 4.63
C LEU A 21 -8.10 -3.95 4.76
N ALA A 22 -9.04 -4.71 4.18
CA ALA A 22 -10.46 -4.44 4.31
C ALA A 22 -10.97 -4.51 5.76
N LYS A 23 -10.30 -5.29 6.64
CA LYS A 23 -10.56 -5.32 8.08
C LYS A 23 -9.83 -4.20 8.83
N LEU A 24 -8.58 -3.92 8.47
CA LEU A 24 -7.72 -2.95 9.18
C LEU A 24 -8.13 -1.50 8.96
N ILE A 25 -8.49 -1.12 7.73
CA ILE A 25 -8.78 0.28 7.40
C ILE A 25 -9.96 0.80 8.26
N PRO A 26 -11.10 0.10 8.38
CA PRO A 26 -12.17 0.52 9.28
C PRO A 26 -11.73 0.62 10.75
N ARG A 27 -10.87 -0.29 11.22
CA ARG A 27 -10.35 -0.25 12.60
C ARG A 27 -9.46 0.97 12.85
N LEU A 28 -8.57 1.31 11.92
CA LEU A 28 -7.73 2.50 12.00
C LEU A 28 -8.56 3.79 11.94
N VAL A 29 -9.56 3.84 11.06
CA VAL A 29 -10.50 4.98 10.96
C VAL A 29 -11.32 5.14 12.24
N ALA A 30 -11.79 4.03 12.85
CA ALA A 30 -12.49 4.07 14.13
C ALA A 30 -11.64 4.60 15.29
N ARG A 31 -10.30 4.54 15.16
CA ARG A 31 -9.34 5.13 16.09
C ARG A 31 -9.00 6.59 15.77
N GLY A 32 -9.71 7.21 14.83
CA GLY A 32 -9.51 8.61 14.43
C GLY A 32 -8.36 8.85 13.46
N VAL A 33 -7.77 7.79 12.88
CA VAL A 33 -6.67 7.91 11.91
C VAL A 33 -7.24 8.17 10.51
N ARG A 34 -6.84 9.26 9.86
CA ARG A 34 -7.15 9.47 8.43
C ARG A 34 -6.19 8.62 7.60
N VAL A 35 -6.74 7.75 6.78
CA VAL A 35 -5.98 6.75 6.01
C VAL A 35 -6.12 7.00 4.52
N SER A 36 -5.03 6.85 3.77
CA SER A 36 -5.05 6.63 2.31
C SER A 36 -4.31 5.35 1.97
N THR A 37 -4.51 4.84 0.75
CA THR A 37 -3.86 3.62 0.27
C THR A 37 -3.17 3.85 -1.05
N VAL A 38 -2.00 3.25 -1.23
CA VAL A 38 -1.35 3.10 -2.54
C VAL A 38 -1.27 1.62 -2.85
N LYS A 39 -1.76 1.21 -4.02
CA LYS A 39 -1.68 -0.18 -4.47
C LYS A 39 -0.89 -0.26 -5.77
N HIS A 40 0.14 -1.09 -5.78
CA HIS A 40 0.90 -1.40 -6.99
C HIS A 40 0.29 -2.62 -7.69
N ALA A 41 -0.38 -2.40 -8.82
CA ALA A 41 -0.96 -3.47 -9.63
C ALA A 41 0.11 -4.13 -10.51
N HIS A 42 0.05 -5.45 -10.67
CA HIS A 42 0.98 -6.19 -11.55
C HIS A 42 0.54 -6.24 -13.02
N HIS A 43 -0.64 -5.70 -13.33
CA HIS A 43 -1.23 -5.68 -14.67
C HIS A 43 -1.88 -4.33 -14.94
N VAL A 44 -2.09 -4.03 -16.23
CA VAL A 44 -2.90 -2.88 -16.68
C VAL A 44 -4.27 -2.95 -15.99
N PHE A 45 -4.73 -1.81 -15.48
CA PHE A 45 -6.03 -1.68 -14.84
C PHE A 45 -6.74 -0.44 -15.35
N ASP A 46 -8.07 -0.49 -15.39
CA ASP A 46 -8.91 0.67 -15.66
C ASP A 46 -9.72 1.05 -14.42
N VAL A 47 -9.83 2.35 -14.19
CA VAL A 47 -10.65 2.94 -13.12
C VAL A 47 -12.06 3.26 -13.63
N ASP A 48 -12.21 3.43 -14.95
CA ASP A 48 -13.47 3.62 -15.65
C ASP A 48 -13.81 2.43 -16.57
N GLN A 49 -14.88 2.55 -17.37
CA GLN A 49 -15.43 1.43 -18.15
C GLN A 49 -15.56 1.82 -19.63
N PRO A 50 -15.32 0.87 -20.56
CA PRO A 50 -15.61 1.07 -21.97
C PRO A 50 -17.05 1.56 -22.20
N GLY A 51 -17.21 2.55 -23.08
CA GLY A 51 -18.51 3.15 -23.40
C GLY A 51 -18.95 4.29 -22.47
N LYS A 52 -18.15 4.66 -21.47
CA LYS A 52 -18.36 5.90 -20.69
C LYS A 52 -17.52 7.05 -21.27
N ASP A 53 -17.98 8.28 -21.06
CA ASP A 53 -17.34 9.49 -21.60
C ASP A 53 -15.88 9.62 -21.16
N SER A 54 -15.58 9.34 -19.88
CA SER A 54 -14.22 9.41 -19.36
C SER A 54 -13.27 8.43 -20.07
N HIS A 55 -13.75 7.23 -20.37
CA HIS A 55 -12.97 6.22 -21.08
C HIS A 55 -12.76 6.64 -22.53
N THR A 56 -13.79 7.19 -23.19
CA THR A 56 -13.67 7.75 -24.54
C THR A 56 -12.64 8.88 -24.59
N HIS A 57 -12.64 9.79 -23.61
CA HIS A 57 -11.66 10.87 -23.53
C HIS A 57 -10.22 10.34 -23.36
N ARG A 58 -10.02 9.36 -22.47
CA ARG A 58 -8.72 8.67 -22.32
C ARG A 58 -8.29 8.04 -23.62
N MET A 59 -9.14 7.23 -24.26
CA MET A 59 -8.77 6.54 -25.51
C MET A 59 -8.55 7.50 -26.68
N ALA A 60 -9.20 8.67 -26.69
CA ALA A 60 -8.98 9.72 -27.67
C ALA A 60 -7.61 10.44 -27.52
N GLY A 61 -6.87 10.18 -26.45
CA GLY A 61 -5.51 10.69 -26.26
C GLY A 61 -5.35 11.74 -25.16
N ALA A 62 -6.37 11.97 -24.32
CA ALA A 62 -6.19 12.82 -23.15
C ALA A 62 -5.07 12.29 -22.25
N SER A 63 -4.18 13.19 -21.81
CA SER A 63 -3.12 12.86 -20.84
C SER A 63 -3.67 12.71 -19.43
N GLU A 64 -4.69 13.52 -19.09
CA GLU A 64 -5.41 13.43 -17.82
C GLU A 64 -6.91 13.51 -18.04
N VAL A 65 -7.67 12.74 -17.27
CA VAL A 65 -9.12 12.79 -17.24
C VAL A 65 -9.59 12.88 -15.80
N LEU A 66 -10.22 14.00 -15.45
CA LEU A 66 -10.81 14.26 -14.14
C LEU A 66 -12.33 14.09 -14.21
N VAL A 67 -12.87 13.14 -13.45
CA VAL A 67 -14.31 12.90 -13.32
C VAL A 67 -14.72 13.29 -11.92
N SER A 68 -15.80 14.06 -11.77
CA SER A 68 -16.29 14.53 -10.47
C SER A 68 -17.80 14.32 -10.31
N SER A 69 -18.24 14.24 -9.07
CA SER A 69 -19.64 14.17 -8.65
C SER A 69 -19.79 14.81 -7.26
N ALA A 70 -21.02 14.95 -6.77
CA ALA A 70 -21.28 15.45 -5.42
C ALA A 70 -20.65 14.59 -4.30
N SER A 71 -20.35 13.32 -4.58
CA SER A 71 -19.83 12.38 -3.57
C SER A 71 -18.32 12.17 -3.61
N ARG A 72 -17.71 12.29 -4.79
CA ARG A 72 -16.29 11.97 -5.03
C ARG A 72 -15.83 12.42 -6.41
N TRP A 73 -14.51 12.44 -6.59
CA TRP A 73 -13.84 12.61 -7.86
C TRP A 73 -12.75 11.54 -8.06
N ALA A 74 -12.36 11.33 -9.31
CA ALA A 74 -11.26 10.46 -9.71
C ALA A 74 -10.44 11.15 -10.80
N LEU A 75 -9.12 11.07 -10.69
CA LEU A 75 -8.17 11.53 -11.70
C LEU A 75 -7.44 10.32 -12.26
N VAL A 76 -7.46 10.17 -13.58
CA VAL A 76 -6.60 9.20 -14.28
C VAL A 76 -5.53 9.97 -15.03
N HIS A 77 -4.27 9.56 -14.83
CA HIS A 77 -3.08 10.10 -15.49
C HIS A 77 -2.47 9.02 -16.38
N GLU A 78 -2.41 9.27 -17.68
CA GLU A 78 -1.85 8.34 -18.66
C GLU A 78 -0.34 8.55 -18.82
N LEU A 79 0.46 7.51 -18.60
CA LEU A 79 1.92 7.62 -18.76
C LEU A 79 2.35 7.80 -20.23
N ARG A 80 1.62 7.22 -21.19
CA ARG A 80 1.90 7.34 -22.64
C ARG A 80 3.38 7.09 -23.00
N GLY A 81 3.99 6.09 -22.38
CA GLY A 81 5.40 5.74 -22.60
C GLY A 81 6.39 6.42 -21.65
N ALA A 82 5.93 7.33 -20.77
CA ALA A 82 6.71 7.79 -19.64
C ALA A 82 7.00 6.64 -18.65
N ALA A 83 8.06 6.81 -17.86
CA ALA A 83 8.42 5.86 -16.82
C ALA A 83 7.33 5.76 -15.75
N GLU A 84 7.21 4.59 -15.14
CA GLU A 84 6.33 4.40 -13.99
C GLU A 84 6.83 5.24 -12.81
N PRO A 85 5.95 6.01 -12.14
CA PRO A 85 6.34 6.85 -11.02
C PRO A 85 6.81 5.99 -9.83
N THR A 86 7.84 6.48 -9.17
CA THR A 86 8.34 5.92 -7.92
C THR A 86 7.32 6.09 -6.79
N LEU A 87 7.47 5.29 -5.72
CA LEU A 87 6.59 5.41 -4.55
C LEU A 87 6.58 6.85 -3.95
N PRO A 88 7.72 7.56 -3.77
CA PRO A 88 7.69 8.95 -3.32
C PRO A 88 6.89 9.89 -4.24
N GLU A 89 7.02 9.74 -5.56
CA GLU A 89 6.26 10.55 -6.54
C GLU A 89 4.76 10.27 -6.47
N LEU A 90 4.36 9.02 -6.23
CA LEU A 90 2.95 8.66 -6.02
C LEU A 90 2.42 9.22 -4.70
N LEU A 91 3.20 9.13 -3.63
CA LEU A 91 2.82 9.65 -2.31
C LEU A 91 2.61 11.17 -2.34
N ALA A 92 3.39 11.90 -3.13
CA ALA A 92 3.24 13.35 -3.31
C ALA A 92 1.92 13.76 -4.01
N LYS A 93 1.21 12.83 -4.66
CA LYS A 93 -0.09 13.09 -5.31
C LYS A 93 -1.27 12.96 -4.34
N LEU A 94 -1.05 12.39 -3.15
CA LEU A 94 -2.12 12.19 -2.17
C LEU A 94 -2.40 13.45 -1.37
N ALA A 95 -3.67 13.63 -0.99
CA ALA A 95 -4.05 14.64 -0.01
C ALA A 95 -3.42 14.30 1.36
N PRO A 96 -3.11 15.31 2.20
CA PRO A 96 -2.51 15.08 3.51
C PRO A 96 -3.39 14.22 4.43
N VAL A 97 -2.86 13.07 4.83
CA VAL A 97 -3.47 12.11 5.78
C VAL A 97 -2.47 11.73 6.87
N ASP A 98 -2.93 11.01 7.90
CA ASP A 98 -2.09 10.64 9.04
C ASP A 98 -1.29 9.36 8.76
N LEU A 99 -1.84 8.46 7.93
CA LEU A 99 -1.21 7.21 7.52
C LEU A 99 -1.53 6.87 6.06
N VAL A 100 -0.51 6.47 5.30
CA VAL A 100 -0.65 5.78 4.02
C VAL A 100 -0.26 4.32 4.16
N ILE A 101 -1.13 3.46 3.67
CA ILE A 101 -0.88 2.02 3.60
C ILE A 101 -0.53 1.63 2.17
N VAL A 102 0.65 1.05 1.99
CA VAL A 102 1.16 0.63 0.67
C VAL A 102 0.95 -0.87 0.49
N GLU A 103 0.04 -1.28 -0.41
CA GLU A 103 -0.12 -2.67 -0.81
C GLU A 103 0.73 -2.95 -2.05
N GLY A 104 1.78 -3.75 -1.91
CA GLY A 104 2.73 -4.05 -2.99
C GLY A 104 4.09 -3.38 -2.77
N PHE A 105 4.72 -2.90 -3.85
CA PHE A 105 6.10 -2.36 -3.80
C PHE A 105 7.06 -3.26 -3.01
N LYS A 106 7.08 -4.57 -3.31
CA LYS A 106 7.87 -5.56 -2.54
C LYS A 106 9.33 -5.14 -2.36
N ARG A 107 9.93 -4.55 -3.40
CA ARG A 107 11.32 -4.05 -3.41
C ARG A 107 11.50 -2.64 -2.84
N GLY A 108 10.42 -2.01 -2.36
CA GLY A 108 10.48 -0.69 -1.73
C GLY A 108 11.15 -0.77 -0.36
N THR A 109 11.80 0.32 0.04
CA THR A 109 12.58 0.42 1.30
C THR A 109 11.77 0.97 2.48
N HIS A 110 10.47 1.16 2.29
CA HIS A 110 9.57 1.58 3.36
C HIS A 110 9.32 0.41 4.33
N PRO A 111 9.12 0.66 5.64
CA PRO A 111 8.80 -0.39 6.60
C PRO A 111 7.49 -1.06 6.18
N LYS A 112 7.41 -2.39 6.35
CA LYS A 112 6.25 -3.17 5.92
C LYS A 112 5.96 -4.33 6.86
N LEU A 113 4.69 -4.66 7.00
CA LEU A 113 4.25 -5.91 7.64
C LEU A 113 4.13 -6.97 6.55
N GLU A 114 4.68 -8.15 6.81
CA GLU A 114 4.49 -9.31 5.94
C GLU A 114 3.24 -10.08 6.33
N VAL A 115 2.38 -10.41 5.36
CA VAL A 115 1.34 -11.41 5.53
C VAL A 115 1.85 -12.76 5.01
N PHE A 116 2.06 -13.69 5.94
CA PHE A 116 2.54 -15.04 5.66
C PHE A 116 1.45 -16.06 5.97
N ARG A 117 1.10 -16.88 4.97
CA ARG A 117 0.15 -18.00 5.14
C ARG A 117 0.80 -19.29 4.72
N ALA A 118 0.78 -20.30 5.59
CA ALA A 118 1.36 -21.60 5.27
C ALA A 118 0.73 -22.24 4.02
N ALA A 119 -0.59 -22.07 3.84
CA ALA A 119 -1.34 -22.61 2.72
C ALA A 119 -0.92 -22.05 1.34
N VAL A 120 -0.22 -20.92 1.29
CA VAL A 120 0.31 -20.35 0.04
C VAL A 120 1.52 -21.17 -0.46
N GLY A 121 2.21 -21.89 0.42
CA GLY A 121 3.30 -22.80 0.05
C GLY A 121 4.63 -22.12 -0.32
N ASN A 122 4.72 -20.79 -0.20
CA ASN A 122 5.96 -20.04 -0.34
C ASN A 122 6.57 -19.75 1.03
N PRO A 123 7.91 -19.72 1.17
CA PRO A 123 8.56 -19.31 2.43
C PRO A 123 8.25 -17.85 2.78
N PRO A 124 8.32 -17.45 4.05
CA PRO A 124 8.25 -16.02 4.41
C PRO A 124 9.36 -15.23 3.70
N LEU A 125 9.10 -13.94 3.46
CA LEU A 125 10.04 -12.97 2.93
C LEU A 125 11.02 -12.52 4.02
N HIS A 126 10.59 -12.48 5.28
CA HIS A 126 11.48 -12.38 6.43
C HIS A 126 12.25 -13.70 6.60
N PRO A 127 13.57 -13.68 6.88
CA PRO A 127 14.40 -12.53 7.25
C PRO A 127 15.10 -11.80 6.09
N ASP A 128 14.93 -12.24 4.84
CA ASP A 128 15.71 -11.73 3.70
C ASP A 128 15.37 -10.27 3.32
N ASP A 129 14.15 -9.80 3.60
CA ASP A 129 13.78 -8.38 3.44
C ASP A 129 13.92 -7.63 4.78
N PRO A 130 14.96 -6.80 4.95
CA PRO A 130 15.24 -6.11 6.21
C PRO A 130 14.24 -4.99 6.54
N HIS A 131 13.35 -4.65 5.59
CA HIS A 131 12.30 -3.67 5.81
C HIS A 131 11.02 -4.28 6.41
N ILE A 132 10.98 -5.60 6.60
CA ILE A 132 9.89 -6.26 7.32
C ILE A 132 10.05 -6.00 8.81
N VAL A 133 9.06 -5.34 9.40
CA VAL A 133 9.07 -4.92 10.81
C VAL A 133 8.18 -5.78 11.71
N ALA A 134 7.31 -6.60 11.11
CA ALA A 134 6.50 -7.61 11.78
C ALA A 134 5.89 -8.58 10.75
N VAL A 135 5.54 -9.78 11.21
CA VAL A 135 4.89 -10.82 10.40
C VAL A 135 3.48 -11.09 10.95
N VAL A 136 2.51 -11.19 10.04
CA VAL A 136 1.12 -11.48 10.30
C VAL A 136 0.84 -12.87 9.74
N SER A 137 0.63 -13.88 10.59
CA SER A 137 0.61 -15.28 10.16
C SER A 137 -0.44 -16.18 10.81
N ASP A 138 -0.83 -17.25 10.09
CA ASP A 138 -1.60 -18.40 10.58
C ASP A 138 -0.73 -19.59 11.01
N ALA A 139 0.60 -19.46 10.91
CA ALA A 139 1.54 -20.52 11.25
C ALA A 139 2.74 -19.96 12.03
N PRO A 140 3.46 -20.80 12.80
CA PRO A 140 4.72 -20.42 13.40
C PRO A 140 5.74 -19.96 12.35
N VAL A 141 6.53 -18.94 12.70
CA VAL A 141 7.65 -18.43 11.89
C VAL A 141 8.92 -18.53 12.74
N PRO A 142 9.60 -19.70 12.77
CA PRO A 142 10.67 -19.97 13.75
C PRO A 142 11.86 -19.01 13.68
N ASP A 143 12.20 -18.54 12.47
CA ASP A 143 13.33 -17.63 12.21
C ASP A 143 12.92 -16.14 12.30
N ALA A 144 11.75 -15.85 12.89
CA ALA A 144 11.29 -14.49 13.08
C ALA A 144 12.15 -13.76 14.14
N HIS A 145 12.72 -12.63 13.72
CA HIS A 145 13.42 -11.68 14.61
C HIS A 145 12.61 -10.41 14.84
N VAL A 146 11.34 -10.44 14.43
CA VAL A 146 10.36 -9.36 14.51
C VAL A 146 9.07 -9.90 15.13
N PRO A 147 8.18 -9.05 15.66
CA PRO A 147 6.90 -9.49 16.19
C PRO A 147 6.12 -10.33 15.19
N VAL A 148 5.57 -11.46 15.65
CA VAL A 148 4.65 -12.32 14.89
C VAL A 148 3.29 -12.27 15.55
N VAL A 149 2.25 -11.89 14.79
CA VAL A 149 0.87 -11.78 15.28
C VAL A 149 -0.08 -12.62 14.44
N GLY A 150 -1.16 -13.09 15.06
CA GLY A 150 -2.19 -13.87 14.39
C GLY A 150 -2.98 -13.04 13.37
N LEU A 151 -3.41 -13.67 12.27
CA LEU A 151 -4.17 -13.00 11.19
C LEU A 151 -5.48 -12.35 11.65
N ASP A 152 -6.08 -12.86 12.72
CA ASP A 152 -7.36 -12.39 13.26
C ASP A 152 -7.18 -11.36 14.39
N ASP A 153 -5.96 -11.12 14.86
CA ASP A 153 -5.66 -10.08 15.84
C ASP A 153 -5.51 -8.71 15.16
N VAL A 154 -6.62 -8.23 14.61
CA VAL A 154 -6.67 -7.00 13.83
C VAL A 154 -6.22 -5.78 14.65
N ASP A 155 -6.44 -5.80 15.97
CA ASP A 155 -6.03 -4.71 16.84
C ASP A 155 -4.52 -4.68 17.08
N ALA A 156 -3.88 -5.83 17.34
CA ALA A 156 -2.42 -5.90 17.44
C ALA A 156 -1.74 -5.55 16.11
N ILE A 157 -2.33 -5.98 14.98
CA ILE A 157 -1.81 -5.61 13.65
C ILE A 157 -1.89 -4.09 13.44
N ALA A 158 -3.01 -3.46 13.80
CA ALA A 158 -3.15 -2.00 13.71
C ALA A 158 -2.14 -1.25 14.61
N ASP A 159 -1.88 -1.75 15.82
CA ASP A 159 -0.87 -1.19 16.72
C ASP A 159 0.53 -1.28 16.11
N LEU A 160 0.90 -2.44 15.55
CA LEU A 160 2.17 -2.63 14.86
C LEU A 160 2.31 -1.71 13.65
N MET A 161 1.25 -1.51 12.85
CA MET A 161 1.27 -0.57 11.73
C MET A 161 1.53 0.86 12.20
N LEU A 162 0.84 1.31 13.26
CA LEU A 162 0.98 2.67 13.76
C LEU A 162 2.33 2.90 14.45
N ALA A 163 2.86 1.90 15.15
CA ALA A 163 4.15 1.98 15.84
C ALA A 163 5.34 2.03 14.87
N ASN A 164 5.24 1.34 13.73
CA ASN A 164 6.36 1.19 12.79
C ASN A 164 6.25 2.06 11.53
N ALA A 165 5.17 2.82 11.34
CA ALA A 165 5.01 3.69 10.18
C ALA A 165 6.09 4.79 10.15
N ALA A 166 6.80 4.91 9.03
CA ALA A 166 7.85 5.90 8.85
C ALA A 166 7.29 7.25 8.38
N PRO A 167 7.86 8.39 8.80
CA PRO A 167 7.48 9.68 8.23
C PRO A 167 7.83 9.73 6.74
N LEU A 168 6.97 10.37 5.92
CA LEU A 168 7.18 10.49 4.47
C LEU A 168 8.57 11.04 4.12
N ALA A 169 9.08 11.99 4.89
CA ALA A 169 10.39 12.60 4.68
C ALA A 169 11.56 11.59 4.73
N ALA A 170 11.43 10.49 5.48
CA ALA A 170 12.45 9.45 5.56
C ALA A 170 12.54 8.59 4.29
N LEU A 171 11.50 8.60 3.44
CA LEU A 171 11.49 7.86 2.17
C LEU A 171 12.13 8.64 1.02
N SER A 172 12.15 9.98 1.11
CA SER A 172 12.73 10.86 0.08
C SER A 172 14.26 10.95 0.17
N SER A 173 14.85 10.75 1.36
CA SER A 173 16.29 10.84 1.58
C SER A 173 17.09 9.63 1.07
N CYS A 174 16.43 8.54 0.67
CA CYS A 174 17.09 7.30 0.25
C CYS A 174 17.31 7.17 -1.27
N GLN A 175 16.87 8.12 -2.10
CA GLN A 175 16.97 8.01 -3.56
C GLN A 175 18.08 8.85 -4.21
N GLY A 176 19.05 9.31 -3.42
CA GLY A 176 20.19 10.10 -3.90
C GLY A 176 21.54 9.40 -3.80
N SER A 177 21.73 8.28 -4.50
CA SER A 177 23.06 7.82 -4.94
C SER A 177 22.94 6.68 -5.94
N ARG A 178 22.92 7.02 -7.23
CA ARG A 178 23.52 6.23 -8.30
C ARG A 178 23.65 7.07 -9.56
#